data_AF-A0A1S8TMS1-F1
#
_entry.id   AF-A0A1S8TMS1-F1
#
_cell.length_a   1.000
_cell.length_b   1.000
_cell.length_c   1.000
_cell.angle_alpha   90.00
_cell.angle_beta   90.00
_cell.angle_gamma   90.00
#
_symmetry.space_group_name_H-M   'P 1'
#
loop_
_entity.id
_entity.type
_entity.pdbx_description
1 polymer ?
#
loop_
_entity_poly.entity_id
_entity_poly.type
_entity_poly.pdbx_seq_one_letter_code
_entity_poly.pdbx_strand_id
1 'polypeptide(L)'
;MFCKNCGNEVLDGDKFCGVCGCQQSETGSMPRSGHTRIKVVDAGLIKLCKNYFIKPVSFFSELKGEELLKSSIALLIGLPIIYGILNILYASAFLNSIFSMIQKLPQILASAKIISEQEAARGSQELMMSNEMLEAKSKINALIDNKDIFLGAFAHIFIIMILTAIILAILNAIILKNKINLVDILFLSTASYIPLVISMALASIVTFISIIFGLLILFSGYALSFITLYSGIKQISEENRDKVFMIITILFVLCSALLSIVIVKYIESSLISTMNIFNSFKGLI
;
A
#
# COMPACT_ATOMS: atom_id res chain seq x y z
N MET A 1 -41.30 -17.79 24.63
CA MET A 1 -40.33 -18.93 24.82
C MET A 1 -39.09 -18.48 25.62
N PHE A 2 -38.16 -19.33 26.05
CA PHE A 2 -36.91 -18.90 26.73
C PHE A 2 -35.66 -19.14 25.84
N CYS A 3 -34.71 -18.19 25.76
CA CYS A 3 -33.48 -18.38 24.96
C CYS A 3 -32.64 -19.51 25.56
N LYS A 4 -32.28 -20.48 24.72
CA LYS A 4 -31.42 -21.62 25.11
C LYS A 4 -30.03 -21.23 25.61
N ASN A 5 -29.57 -20.01 25.30
CA ASN A 5 -28.23 -19.54 25.65
C ASN A 5 -28.19 -18.74 26.97
N CYS A 6 -29.16 -17.86 27.21
CA CYS A 6 -29.14 -16.97 28.39
C CYS A 6 -30.33 -17.15 29.34
N GLY A 7 -31.30 -18.01 29.01
CA GLY A 7 -32.45 -18.29 29.87
C GLY A 7 -33.50 -17.19 29.96
N ASN A 8 -33.29 -16.03 29.30
CA ASN A 8 -34.27 -14.94 29.30
C ASN A 8 -35.47 -15.25 28.40
N GLU A 9 -36.62 -14.70 28.77
CA GLU A 9 -37.84 -14.78 28.00
C GLU A 9 -37.68 -14.05 26.66
N VAL A 10 -38.06 -14.73 25.59
CA VAL A 10 -38.08 -14.25 24.22
C VAL A 10 -39.55 -14.13 23.83
N LEU A 11 -39.91 -12.94 23.36
CA LEU A 11 -41.25 -12.60 22.92
C LEU A 11 -41.68 -13.54 21.78
N ASP A 12 -42.95 -13.91 21.76
CA ASP A 12 -43.46 -14.85 20.78
C ASP A 12 -43.43 -14.23 19.37
N GLY A 13 -42.74 -14.92 18.44
CA GLY A 13 -42.47 -14.45 17.08
C GLY A 13 -41.05 -13.93 16.84
N ASP A 14 -40.25 -13.71 17.90
CA ASP A 14 -38.87 -13.23 17.75
C ASP A 14 -37.89 -14.35 17.36
N LYS A 15 -37.24 -14.17 16.21
CA LYS A 15 -36.20 -15.08 15.71
C LYS A 15 -34.88 -14.97 16.47
N PHE A 16 -34.69 -13.93 17.27
CA PHE A 16 -33.47 -13.66 18.02
C PHE A 16 -33.81 -13.20 19.44
N CYS A 17 -33.02 -13.61 20.43
CA CYS A 17 -33.18 -13.07 21.78
C CYS A 17 -32.74 -11.60 21.84
N GLY A 18 -33.62 -10.73 22.33
CA GLY A 18 -33.33 -9.30 22.50
C GLY A 18 -32.21 -9.00 23.51
N VAL A 19 -31.81 -9.97 24.34
CA VAL A 19 -30.76 -9.76 25.36
C VAL A 19 -29.37 -10.20 24.88
N CYS A 20 -29.24 -11.37 24.26
CA CYS A 20 -27.92 -11.90 23.88
C CYS A 20 -27.74 -12.10 22.36
N GLY A 21 -28.75 -11.81 21.55
CA GLY A 21 -28.70 -11.94 20.10
C GLY A 21 -28.67 -13.39 19.57
N CYS A 22 -28.85 -14.40 20.44
CA CYS A 22 -28.91 -15.82 20.04
C CYS A 22 -30.10 -16.06 19.07
N GLN A 23 -29.84 -16.61 17.88
CA GLN A 23 -30.93 -17.01 16.97
C GLN A 23 -31.69 -18.20 17.55
N GLN A 24 -33.01 -18.08 17.67
CA GLN A 24 -33.90 -19.15 18.11
C GLN A 24 -34.47 -19.83 16.86
N SER A 25 -34.10 -21.09 16.63
CA SER A 25 -34.55 -21.85 15.47
C SER A 25 -35.98 -22.35 15.70
N GLU A 26 -36.92 -21.88 14.90
CA GLU A 26 -38.25 -22.49 14.79
C GLU A 26 -38.16 -23.79 13.96
N THR A 27 -38.58 -24.89 14.55
CA THR A 27 -38.81 -26.18 13.90
C THR A 27 -39.99 -26.05 12.93
N GLY A 28 -39.71 -26.01 11.61
CA GLY A 28 -40.74 -26.04 10.56
C GLY A 28 -40.11 -25.91 9.16
N SER A 29 -40.43 -26.84 8.28
CA SER A 29 -39.73 -27.18 7.03
C SER A 29 -39.97 -26.26 5.81
N MET A 30 -38.90 -26.13 4.99
CA MET A 30 -38.80 -25.71 3.57
C MET A 30 -38.80 -24.21 3.19
N PRO A 31 -38.26 -23.83 2.01
CA PRO A 31 -36.99 -24.23 1.39
C PRO A 31 -35.96 -23.09 1.52
N ARG A 32 -34.68 -23.43 1.61
CA ARG A 32 -33.59 -22.44 1.60
C ARG A 32 -33.60 -21.68 0.28
N SER A 33 -34.15 -20.47 0.28
CA SER A 33 -33.77 -19.48 -0.73
C SER A 33 -32.27 -19.29 -0.58
N GLY A 34 -31.55 -19.68 -1.63
CA GLY A 34 -30.13 -19.51 -1.73
C GLY A 34 -29.80 -18.03 -1.74
N HIS A 35 -29.68 -17.43 -0.55
CA HIS A 35 -28.68 -16.40 -0.38
C HIS A 35 -27.37 -17.09 -0.63
N THR A 36 -26.89 -16.95 -1.87
CA THR A 36 -25.48 -17.06 -2.20
C THR A 36 -24.77 -16.27 -1.13
N ARG A 37 -24.24 -16.97 -0.12
CA ARG A 37 -23.16 -16.41 0.69
C ARG A 37 -22.16 -16.04 -0.36
N ILE A 38 -22.02 -14.74 -0.61
CA ILE A 38 -20.80 -14.20 -1.17
C ILE A 38 -19.76 -14.76 -0.20
N LYS A 39 -19.06 -15.83 -0.61
CA LYS A 39 -17.81 -16.19 0.01
C LYS A 39 -16.97 -14.96 -0.23
N VAL A 40 -16.96 -14.08 0.76
CA VAL A 40 -15.96 -13.04 0.87
C VAL A 40 -14.64 -13.73 0.55
N VAL A 41 -13.79 -13.05 -0.19
CA VAL A 41 -12.41 -13.47 -0.50
C VAL A 41 -11.61 -13.46 0.82
N ASP A 42 -12.07 -14.25 1.79
CA ASP A 42 -11.70 -14.29 3.19
C ASP A 42 -11.05 -15.65 3.42
N ALA A 43 -9.72 -15.65 3.34
CA ALA A 43 -8.78 -16.51 4.06
C ALA A 43 -7.43 -16.56 3.33
N GLY A 44 -7.39 -16.42 2.00
CA GLY A 44 -6.17 -16.63 1.21
C GLY A 44 -5.10 -15.57 1.43
N LEU A 45 -5.39 -14.32 1.06
CA LEU A 45 -4.46 -13.18 1.15
C LEU A 45 -4.01 -12.89 2.58
N ILE A 46 -4.94 -12.88 3.54
CA ILE A 46 -4.62 -12.63 4.95
C ILE A 46 -3.73 -13.75 5.52
N LYS A 47 -4.01 -15.01 5.18
CA LYS A 47 -3.15 -16.14 5.59
C LYS A 47 -1.77 -16.05 4.94
N LEU A 48 -1.68 -15.67 3.66
CA LEU A 48 -0.42 -15.44 2.96
C LEU A 48 0.42 -14.35 3.64
N CYS A 49 -0.18 -13.17 3.90
CA CYS A 49 0.50 -12.10 4.62
C CYS A 49 0.93 -12.55 6.01
N LYS A 50 0.05 -13.25 6.76
CA LYS A 50 0.39 -13.79 8.08
C LYS A 50 1.57 -14.77 8.02
N ASN A 51 1.57 -15.70 7.06
CA ASN A 51 2.67 -16.65 6.88
C ASN A 51 3.97 -15.94 6.50
N TYR A 52 3.90 -14.91 5.66
CA TYR A 52 5.05 -14.06 5.34
C TYR A 52 5.63 -13.40 6.60
N PHE A 53 4.81 -12.90 7.53
CA PHE A 53 5.31 -12.33 8.79
C PHE A 53 5.99 -13.34 9.71
N ILE A 54 5.50 -14.58 9.76
CA ILE A 54 6.08 -15.61 10.62
C ILE A 54 7.39 -16.14 10.02
N LYS A 55 7.45 -16.28 8.70
CA LYS A 55 8.58 -16.90 7.98
C LYS A 55 8.92 -16.13 6.71
N PRO A 56 9.39 -14.88 6.79
CA PRO A 56 9.61 -14.03 5.61
C PRO A 56 10.67 -14.61 4.67
N VAL A 57 11.65 -15.32 5.23
CA VAL A 57 12.73 -15.95 4.46
C VAL A 57 12.23 -17.23 3.80
N SER A 58 11.67 -18.19 4.54
CA SER A 58 11.27 -19.52 4.02
C SER A 58 9.86 -19.59 3.43
N PHE A 59 9.17 -18.46 3.33
CA PHE A 59 7.81 -18.32 2.77
C PHE A 59 7.64 -19.04 1.41
N PHE A 60 8.65 -18.98 0.55
CA PHE A 60 8.60 -19.56 -0.80
C PHE A 60 8.62 -21.09 -0.83
N SER A 61 9.05 -21.75 0.25
CA SER A 61 9.13 -23.21 0.33
C SER A 61 7.82 -23.90 0.73
N GLU A 62 6.85 -23.14 1.28
CA GLU A 62 5.64 -23.69 1.91
C GLU A 62 4.46 -23.91 0.95
N LEU A 63 4.43 -23.21 -0.19
CA LEU A 63 3.32 -23.28 -1.15
C LEU A 63 3.73 -24.06 -2.40
N LYS A 64 2.92 -25.03 -2.80
CA LYS A 64 3.18 -25.87 -3.98
C LYS A 64 1.90 -26.13 -4.77
N GLY A 65 2.05 -26.38 -6.07
CA GLY A 65 0.97 -26.83 -6.94
C GLY A 65 -0.18 -25.81 -7.11
N GLU A 66 -1.42 -26.28 -7.04
CA GLU A 66 -2.62 -25.48 -7.34
C GLU A 66 -2.83 -24.32 -6.34
N GLU A 67 -2.41 -24.48 -5.09
CA GLU A 67 -2.47 -23.41 -4.08
C GLU A 67 -1.52 -22.25 -4.41
N LEU A 68 -0.38 -22.53 -5.04
CA LEU A 68 0.61 -21.52 -5.42
C LEU A 68 0.06 -20.65 -6.56
N LEU A 69 -0.58 -21.23 -7.58
CA LEU A 69 -1.22 -20.46 -8.65
C LEU A 69 -2.34 -19.57 -8.10
N LYS A 70 -3.24 -20.12 -7.27
CA LYS A 70 -4.33 -19.35 -6.64
C LYS A 70 -3.79 -18.19 -5.81
N SER A 71 -2.74 -18.44 -5.03
CA SER A 71 -2.06 -17.42 -4.22
C SER A 71 -1.43 -16.34 -5.08
N SER A 72 -0.78 -16.73 -6.18
CA SER A 72 -0.13 -15.79 -7.11
C SER A 72 -1.14 -14.86 -7.77
N ILE A 73 -2.27 -15.39 -8.25
CA ILE A 73 -3.36 -14.58 -8.83
C ILE A 73 -3.96 -13.66 -7.77
N ALA A 74 -4.19 -14.17 -6.56
CA ALA A 74 -4.69 -13.37 -5.45
C ALA A 74 -3.74 -12.22 -5.10
N LEU A 75 -2.43 -12.45 -5.06
CA LEU A 75 -1.43 -11.40 -4.82
C LEU A 75 -1.34 -10.42 -5.98
N LEU A 76 -1.37 -10.89 -7.22
CA LEU A 76 -1.28 -10.08 -8.43
C LEU A 76 -2.38 -9.00 -8.50
N ILE A 77 -3.59 -9.34 -8.05
CA ILE A 77 -4.72 -8.39 -8.04
C ILE A 77 -4.85 -7.71 -6.68
N GLY A 78 -4.69 -8.47 -5.59
CA GLY A 78 -4.94 -8.00 -4.23
C GLY A 78 -3.92 -7.00 -3.72
N LEU A 79 -2.62 -7.21 -3.98
CA LEU A 79 -1.58 -6.27 -3.52
C LEU A 79 -1.71 -4.89 -4.16
N PRO A 80 -1.90 -4.74 -5.49
CA PRO A 80 -2.17 -3.44 -6.09
C PRO A 80 -3.40 -2.72 -5.50
N ILE A 81 -4.50 -3.44 -5.22
CA ILE A 81 -5.69 -2.84 -4.61
C ILE A 81 -5.37 -2.29 -3.22
N ILE A 82 -4.74 -3.12 -2.37
CA ILE A 82 -4.35 -2.72 -1.01
C ILE A 82 -3.39 -1.54 -1.08
N TYR A 83 -2.39 -1.60 -1.95
CA TYR A 83 -1.41 -0.53 -2.14
C TYR A 83 -2.08 0.76 -2.60
N GLY A 84 -3.02 0.70 -3.55
CA GLY A 84 -3.78 1.86 -4.02
C GLY A 84 -4.56 2.53 -2.88
N ILE A 85 -5.26 1.75 -2.05
CA ILE A 85 -6.00 2.28 -0.88
C ILE A 85 -5.03 2.93 0.10
N LEU A 86 -3.93 2.25 0.44
CA LEU A 86 -2.93 2.79 1.36
C LEU A 86 -2.27 4.06 0.79
N ASN A 87 -2.12 4.17 -0.52
CA ASN A 87 -1.54 5.37 -1.13
C ASN A 87 -2.43 6.60 -0.99
N ILE A 88 -3.76 6.46 -0.98
CA ILE A 88 -4.69 7.55 -0.64
C ILE A 88 -4.42 8.05 0.78
N LEU A 89 -4.26 7.12 1.73
CA LEU A 89 -3.97 7.44 3.12
C LEU A 89 -2.60 8.10 3.26
N TYR A 90 -1.58 7.57 2.58
CA TYR A 90 -0.24 8.13 2.55
C TYR A 90 -0.23 9.55 1.98
N ALA A 91 -0.89 9.78 0.84
CA ALA A 91 -0.98 11.10 0.23
C ALA A 91 -1.64 12.12 1.18
N SER A 92 -2.73 11.71 1.84
CA SER A 92 -3.40 12.55 2.84
C SER A 92 -2.49 12.86 4.03
N ALA A 93 -1.74 11.88 4.54
CA ALA A 93 -0.79 12.07 5.62
C ALA A 93 0.36 13.01 5.20
N PHE A 94 0.88 12.82 3.99
CA PHE A 94 1.95 13.62 3.41
C PHE A 94 1.55 15.09 3.28
N LEU A 95 0.38 15.38 2.69
CA LEU A 95 -0.14 16.74 2.57
C LEU A 95 -0.30 17.41 3.94
N ASN A 96 -0.93 16.72 4.89
CA ASN A 96 -1.10 17.25 6.25
C ASN A 96 0.24 17.55 6.92
N SER A 97 1.24 16.71 6.69
CA SER A 97 2.59 16.89 7.20
C SER A 97 3.28 18.11 6.56
N ILE A 98 3.12 18.33 5.25
CA ILE A 98 3.60 19.54 4.56
C ILE A 98 2.97 20.80 5.16
N PHE A 99 1.64 20.82 5.33
CA PHE A 99 0.97 21.98 5.91
C PHE A 99 1.41 22.25 7.35
N SER A 100 1.63 21.20 8.15
CA SER A 100 2.20 21.32 9.50
C SER A 100 3.62 21.90 9.48
N MET A 101 4.44 21.52 8.49
CA MET A 101 5.78 22.08 8.29
C MET A 101 5.73 23.56 7.92
N ILE A 102 4.83 23.95 7.03
CA ILE A 102 4.61 25.36 6.65
C ILE A 102 4.20 26.19 7.87
N GLN A 103 3.29 25.68 8.72
CA GLN A 103 2.87 26.37 9.95
C GLN A 103 4.01 26.56 10.96
N LYS A 104 4.94 25.60 11.00
CA LYS A 104 6.12 25.63 11.88
C LYS A 104 7.30 26.40 11.27
N LEU A 105 7.24 26.80 10.00
CA LEU A 105 8.33 27.48 9.32
C LEU A 105 8.80 28.74 10.06
N PRO A 106 7.93 29.63 10.59
CA PRO A 106 8.39 30.79 11.36
C PRO A 106 9.21 30.40 12.59
N GLN A 107 8.80 29.37 13.33
CA GLN A 107 9.55 28.85 14.48
C GLN A 107 10.89 28.23 14.08
N ILE A 108 10.94 27.56 12.93
CA ILE A 108 12.19 27.02 12.37
C ILE A 108 13.15 28.17 12.03
N LEU A 109 12.65 29.25 11.41
CA LEU A 109 13.47 30.43 11.09
C LEU A 109 13.96 31.15 12.35
N ALA A 110 13.15 31.23 13.40
CA ALA A 110 13.59 31.78 14.69
C ALA A 110 14.64 30.92 15.38
N SER A 111 14.48 29.58 15.38
CA SER A 111 15.50 28.69 15.96
C SER A 111 16.83 28.74 15.18
N ALA A 112 16.78 29.03 13.87
CA ALA A 112 17.94 29.32 13.04
C ALA A 112 18.49 30.75 13.20
N LYS A 113 17.89 31.59 14.05
CA LYS A 113 18.22 33.02 14.26
C LYS A 113 18.12 33.89 13.01
N ILE A 114 17.29 33.50 12.04
CA ILE A 114 17.03 34.27 10.81
C ILE A 114 16.02 35.38 11.08
N ILE A 115 15.03 35.11 11.93
CA ILE A 115 14.03 36.09 12.40
C ILE A 115 13.98 36.10 13.94
N SER A 116 13.40 37.14 14.54
CA SER A 116 13.21 37.19 15.99
C SER A 116 12.09 36.25 16.47
N GLU A 117 12.12 35.85 17.74
CA GLU A 117 11.06 35.02 18.34
C GLU A 117 9.69 35.72 18.30
N GLN A 118 9.68 37.05 18.39
CA GLN A 118 8.45 37.84 18.35
C GLN A 118 7.85 37.91 16.93
N GLU A 119 8.70 38.00 15.90
CA GLU A 119 8.27 37.90 14.50
C GLU A 119 7.78 36.49 14.16
N ALA A 120 8.44 35.45 14.68
CA ALA A 120 8.00 34.07 14.50
C ALA A 120 6.64 33.80 15.16
N ALA A 121 6.41 34.31 16.37
CA ALA A 121 5.13 34.17 17.06
C ALA A 121 3.99 34.84 16.28
N ARG A 122 4.23 36.05 15.75
CA ARG A 122 3.25 36.76 14.89
C ARG A 122 3.00 36.01 13.59
N GLY A 123 4.06 35.60 12.88
CA GLY A 123 3.94 34.87 11.62
C GLY A 123 3.23 33.52 11.76
N SER A 124 3.49 32.77 12.84
CA SER A 124 2.76 31.53 13.12
C SER A 124 1.28 31.78 13.43
N GLN A 125 0.96 32.84 14.18
CA GLN A 125 -0.43 33.20 14.50
C GLN A 125 -1.21 33.64 13.24
N GLU A 126 -0.59 34.44 12.38
CA GLU A 126 -1.16 34.86 11.09
C GLU A 126 -1.40 33.65 10.18
N LEU A 127 -0.44 32.72 10.07
CA LEU A 127 -0.60 31.50 9.27
C LEU A 127 -1.73 30.60 9.79
N MET A 128 -1.88 30.47 11.12
CA MET A 128 -2.96 29.66 11.71
C MET A 128 -4.35 30.27 11.50
N MET A 129 -4.44 31.60 11.43
CA MET A 129 -5.69 32.34 11.25
C MET A 129 -5.96 32.72 9.79
N SER A 130 -5.04 32.42 8.88
CA SER A 130 -5.16 32.79 7.48
C SER A 130 -6.20 31.94 6.76
N ASN A 131 -7.28 32.58 6.33
CA ASN A 131 -8.27 31.98 5.42
C ASN A 131 -7.61 31.54 4.11
N GLU A 132 -6.56 32.23 3.65
CA GLU A 132 -5.82 31.84 2.44
C GLU A 132 -5.10 30.51 2.62
N MET A 133 -4.55 30.23 3.80
CA MET A 133 -3.91 28.93 4.09
C MET A 133 -4.94 27.80 4.10
N LEU A 134 -6.12 28.07 4.66
CA LEU A 134 -7.23 27.11 4.72
C LEU A 134 -7.84 26.87 3.32
N GLU A 135 -7.93 27.92 2.51
CA GLU A 135 -8.36 27.87 1.11
C GLU A 135 -7.31 27.19 0.20
N ALA A 136 -6.02 27.42 0.44
CA ALA A 136 -4.96 26.71 -0.27
C ALA A 136 -5.00 25.21 0.04
N LYS A 137 -5.21 24.83 1.32
CA LYS A 137 -5.41 23.43 1.72
C LYS A 137 -6.65 22.82 1.09
N SER A 138 -7.77 23.54 1.04
CA SER A 138 -9.00 23.03 0.43
C SER A 138 -8.88 22.90 -1.09
N LYS A 139 -8.26 23.87 -1.79
CA LYS A 139 -7.97 23.80 -3.22
C LYS A 139 -7.03 22.66 -3.58
N ILE A 140 -5.96 22.46 -2.81
CA ILE A 140 -5.03 21.34 -3.01
C ILE A 140 -5.75 20.00 -2.79
N ASN A 141 -6.55 19.87 -1.73
CA ASN A 141 -7.34 18.66 -1.51
C ASN A 141 -8.40 18.43 -2.60
N ALA A 142 -8.96 19.49 -3.18
CA ALA A 142 -9.94 19.39 -4.27
C ALA A 142 -9.29 19.06 -5.64
N LEU A 143 -8.04 19.47 -5.86
CA LEU A 143 -7.24 19.10 -7.04
C LEU A 143 -6.76 17.65 -7.00
N ILE A 144 -6.71 17.07 -5.81
CA ILE A 144 -6.25 15.71 -5.58
C ILE A 144 -7.44 14.77 -5.68
N ASP A 145 -7.64 14.18 -6.86
CA ASP A 145 -8.64 13.14 -7.04
C ASP A 145 -8.12 11.83 -6.41
N ASN A 146 -8.79 11.38 -5.35
CA ASN A 146 -8.51 10.10 -4.70
C ASN A 146 -8.56 8.93 -5.71
N LYS A 147 -9.38 9.05 -6.76
CA LYS A 147 -9.42 8.07 -7.86
C LYS A 147 -8.10 8.03 -8.62
N ASP A 148 -7.52 9.18 -8.95
CA ASP A 148 -6.27 9.24 -9.71
C ASP A 148 -5.07 8.78 -8.87
N ILE A 149 -5.04 9.14 -7.56
CA ILE A 149 -4.05 8.60 -6.62
C ILE A 149 -4.14 7.08 -6.55
N PHE A 150 -5.37 6.56 -6.40
CA PHE A 150 -5.62 5.13 -6.32
C PHE A 150 -5.16 4.42 -7.59
N LEU A 151 -5.64 4.87 -8.76
CA LEU A 151 -5.35 4.25 -10.05
C LEU A 151 -3.86 4.34 -10.39
N GLY A 152 -3.21 5.47 -10.09
CA GLY A 152 -1.77 5.64 -10.29
C GLY A 152 -0.96 4.64 -9.47
N ALA A 153 -1.26 4.49 -8.19
CA ALA A 153 -0.57 3.55 -7.30
C ALA A 153 -0.88 2.08 -7.62
N PHE A 154 -2.15 1.78 -7.91
CA PHE A 154 -2.57 0.46 -8.39
C PHE A 154 -1.79 0.07 -9.64
N ALA A 155 -1.79 0.94 -10.67
CA ALA A 155 -1.12 0.68 -11.93
C ALA A 155 0.40 0.55 -11.72
N HIS A 156 0.99 1.37 -10.87
CA HIS A 156 2.41 1.32 -10.56
C HIS A 156 2.85 -0.06 -10.02
N ILE A 157 2.18 -0.56 -8.97
CA ILE A 157 2.50 -1.87 -8.40
C ILE A 157 2.12 -3.01 -9.35
N PHE A 158 1.00 -2.90 -10.06
CA PHE A 158 0.61 -3.92 -11.02
C PHE A 158 1.65 -4.06 -12.15
N ILE A 159 2.07 -2.94 -12.74
CA ILE A 159 3.06 -2.91 -13.82
C ILE A 159 4.42 -3.44 -13.35
N ILE A 160 4.89 -3.04 -12.16
CA ILE A 160 6.20 -3.49 -11.67
C ILE A 160 6.21 -5.00 -11.38
N MET A 161 5.10 -5.57 -10.90
CA MET A 161 4.96 -7.02 -10.70
C MET A 161 5.03 -7.78 -12.04
N ILE A 162 4.28 -7.34 -13.05
CA ILE A 162 4.29 -7.95 -14.38
C ILE A 162 5.68 -7.85 -15.02
N LEU A 163 6.31 -6.68 -14.93
CA LEU A 163 7.64 -6.47 -15.46
C LEU A 163 8.68 -7.36 -14.77
N THR A 164 8.64 -7.45 -13.43
CA THR A 164 9.52 -8.36 -12.68
C THR A 164 9.32 -9.81 -13.10
N ALA A 165 8.08 -10.25 -13.37
CA ALA A 165 7.81 -11.59 -13.90
C ALA A 165 8.45 -11.80 -15.28
N ILE A 166 8.31 -10.85 -16.20
CA ILE A 166 8.87 -10.90 -17.56
C ILE A 166 10.40 -10.96 -17.51
N ILE A 167 11.03 -10.03 -16.77
CA ILE A 167 12.49 -9.97 -16.65
C ILE A 167 13.00 -11.25 -16.00
N LEU A 168 12.36 -11.72 -14.93
CA LEU A 168 12.76 -12.96 -14.26
C LEU A 168 12.60 -14.18 -15.17
N ALA A 169 11.57 -14.24 -16.02
CA ALA A 169 11.42 -15.32 -17.00
C ALA A 169 12.56 -15.33 -18.04
N ILE A 170 12.95 -14.16 -18.55
CA ILE A 170 14.09 -14.02 -19.48
C ILE A 170 15.39 -14.45 -18.79
N LEU A 171 15.65 -13.96 -17.58
CA LEU A 171 16.85 -14.31 -16.81
C LEU A 171 16.86 -15.78 -16.39
N ASN A 172 15.70 -16.38 -16.12
CA ASN A 172 15.58 -17.81 -15.85
C ASN A 172 15.97 -18.64 -17.08
N ALA A 173 15.58 -18.22 -18.29
CA ALA A 173 15.99 -18.90 -19.51
C ALA A 173 17.49 -18.77 -19.79
N ILE A 174 18.06 -17.58 -19.59
CA ILE A 174 19.46 -17.27 -19.92
C ILE A 174 20.45 -17.79 -18.86
N ILE A 175 20.20 -17.49 -17.58
CA ILE A 175 21.15 -17.71 -16.48
C ILE A 175 20.85 -19.00 -15.71
N LEU A 176 19.57 -19.25 -15.41
CA LEU A 176 19.15 -20.42 -14.62
C LEU A 176 18.82 -21.66 -15.45
N LYS A 177 18.87 -21.56 -16.78
CA LYS A 177 18.57 -22.65 -17.72
C LYS A 177 17.19 -23.31 -17.46
N ASN A 178 16.17 -22.47 -17.24
CA ASN A 178 14.78 -22.88 -16.99
C ASN A 178 14.55 -23.73 -15.72
N LYS A 179 15.37 -23.54 -14.67
CA LYS A 179 15.18 -24.23 -13.38
C LYS A 179 13.92 -23.81 -12.63
N ILE A 180 13.43 -22.59 -12.84
CA ILE A 180 12.20 -22.09 -12.19
C ILE A 180 11.04 -22.23 -13.17
N ASN A 181 9.90 -22.78 -12.73
CA ASN A 181 8.71 -22.87 -13.56
C ASN A 181 7.98 -21.52 -13.66
N LEU A 182 7.12 -21.36 -14.67
CA LEU A 182 6.36 -20.12 -14.89
C LEU A 182 5.46 -19.74 -13.70
N VAL A 183 4.84 -20.73 -13.05
CA VAL A 183 3.97 -20.49 -11.89
C VAL A 183 4.78 -19.96 -10.71
N ASP A 184 5.99 -20.50 -10.51
CA ASP A 184 6.91 -20.05 -9.47
C ASP A 184 7.45 -18.64 -9.77
N ILE A 185 7.73 -18.31 -11.03
CA ILE A 185 8.10 -16.95 -11.46
C ILE A 185 6.97 -15.97 -11.13
N LEU A 186 5.73 -16.31 -11.45
CA LEU A 186 4.58 -15.46 -11.13
C LEU A 186 4.46 -15.26 -9.61
N PHE A 187 4.62 -16.34 -8.84
CA PHE A 187 4.59 -16.25 -7.38
C PHE A 187 5.71 -15.38 -6.81
N LEU A 188 6.95 -15.56 -7.28
CA LEU A 188 8.12 -14.76 -6.89
C LEU A 188 7.90 -13.28 -7.20
N SER A 189 7.44 -12.98 -8.40
CA SER A 189 7.20 -11.61 -8.86
C SER A 189 6.08 -10.91 -8.10
N THR A 190 5.13 -11.66 -7.54
CA THR A 190 3.98 -11.09 -6.83
C THR A 190 4.24 -10.97 -5.33
N ALA A 191 4.73 -12.05 -4.69
CA ALA A 191 4.98 -12.07 -3.26
C ALA A 191 6.17 -11.20 -2.81
N SER A 192 7.13 -10.95 -3.70
CA SER A 192 8.27 -10.08 -3.39
C SER A 192 7.88 -8.66 -3.02
N TYR A 193 6.69 -8.17 -3.40
CA TYR A 193 6.22 -6.82 -3.09
C TYR A 193 5.38 -6.72 -1.80
N ILE A 194 5.15 -7.82 -1.08
CA ILE A 194 4.49 -7.79 0.23
C ILE A 194 5.16 -6.80 1.20
N PRO A 195 6.51 -6.75 1.34
CA PRO A 195 7.18 -5.77 2.18
C PRO A 195 6.88 -4.32 1.82
N LEU A 196 6.82 -4.00 0.53
CA LEU A 196 6.54 -2.66 0.07
C LEU A 196 5.13 -2.20 0.46
N VAL A 197 4.13 -3.10 0.34
CA VAL A 197 2.75 -2.81 0.76
C VAL A 197 2.68 -2.59 2.28
N ILE A 198 3.38 -3.40 3.08
CA ILE A 198 3.46 -3.23 4.53
C ILE A 198 4.14 -1.91 4.90
N SER A 199 5.25 -1.59 4.26
CA SER A 199 5.97 -0.33 4.44
C SER A 199 5.09 0.87 4.08
N MET A 200 4.23 0.77 3.07
CA MET A 200 3.28 1.83 2.74
C MET A 200 2.28 2.08 3.86
N ALA A 201 1.74 1.01 4.47
CA ALA A 201 0.84 1.14 5.62
C ALA A 201 1.54 1.83 6.80
N LEU A 202 2.77 1.40 7.12
CA LEU A 202 3.54 1.97 8.23
C LEU A 202 3.96 3.42 7.93
N ALA A 203 4.39 3.70 6.71
CA ALA A 203 4.76 5.05 6.27
C ALA A 203 3.56 6.00 6.35
N SER A 204 2.34 5.55 6.04
CA SER A 204 1.13 6.36 6.16
C SER A 204 0.90 6.86 7.59
N ILE A 205 1.20 6.03 8.59
CA ILE A 205 1.07 6.39 10.01
C ILE A 205 2.21 7.31 10.44
N VAL A 206 3.45 6.95 10.10
CA VAL A 206 4.65 7.64 10.57
C VAL A 206 4.83 9.02 9.91
N THR A 207 4.31 9.22 8.69
CA THR A 207 4.39 10.50 7.97
C THR A 207 3.67 11.64 8.69
N PHE A 208 2.67 11.34 9.53
CA PHE A 208 2.05 12.34 10.40
C PHE A 208 3.04 12.93 11.43
N ILE A 209 4.07 12.18 11.80
CA ILE A 209 5.11 12.59 12.73
C ILE A 209 6.27 13.23 11.97
N SER A 210 6.77 12.56 10.93
CA SER A 210 7.92 13.01 10.15
C SER A 210 7.86 12.49 8.71
N ILE A 211 7.83 13.41 7.74
CA ILE A 211 7.89 13.09 6.31
C ILE A 211 9.15 12.30 5.98
N ILE A 212 10.30 12.75 6.49
CA ILE A 212 11.60 12.12 6.24
C ILE A 212 11.58 10.68 6.74
N PHE A 213 11.03 10.45 7.94
CA PHE A 213 10.97 9.09 8.49
C PHE A 213 10.00 8.20 7.70
N GLY A 214 8.86 8.74 7.26
CA GLY A 214 7.94 8.04 6.35
C GLY A 214 8.60 7.63 5.04
N LEU A 215 9.38 8.53 4.41
CA LEU A 215 10.13 8.24 3.19
C LEU A 215 11.20 7.15 3.39
N LEU A 216 11.91 7.16 4.52
CA LEU A 216 12.89 6.12 4.85
C LEU A 216 12.24 4.74 5.00
N ILE A 217 11.04 4.66 5.56
CA ILE A 217 10.27 3.41 5.66
C ILE A 217 9.88 2.88 4.28
N LEU A 218 9.45 3.75 3.37
CA LEU A 218 9.14 3.37 1.98
C LEU A 218 10.38 2.84 1.26
N PHE A 219 11.51 3.54 1.37
CA PHE A 219 12.78 3.10 0.77
C PHE A 219 13.21 1.72 1.32
N SER A 220 13.06 1.53 2.63
CA SER A 220 13.35 0.25 3.28
C SER A 220 12.43 -0.87 2.76
N GLY A 221 11.14 -0.58 2.54
CA GLY A 221 10.19 -1.54 1.96
C GLY A 221 10.55 -1.96 0.54
N TYR A 222 11.00 -1.00 -0.28
CA TYR A 222 11.51 -1.28 -1.62
C TYR A 222 12.76 -2.17 -1.57
N ALA A 223 13.74 -1.85 -0.72
CA ALA A 223 14.93 -2.69 -0.54
C ALA A 223 14.61 -4.10 -0.04
N LEU A 224 13.71 -4.22 0.95
CA LEU A 224 13.24 -5.51 1.47
C LEU A 224 12.56 -6.35 0.38
N SER A 225 11.88 -5.73 -0.58
CA SER A 225 11.24 -6.45 -1.68
C SER A 225 12.27 -7.21 -2.56
N PHE A 226 13.44 -6.60 -2.81
CA PHE A 226 14.53 -7.27 -3.51
C PHE A 226 15.21 -8.36 -2.68
N ILE A 227 15.32 -8.17 -1.36
CA ILE A 227 15.82 -9.21 -0.44
C ILE A 227 14.89 -10.43 -0.47
N THR A 228 13.57 -10.19 -0.44
CA THR A 228 12.55 -11.24 -0.55
C THR A 228 12.64 -11.96 -1.89
N LEU A 229 12.81 -11.22 -2.98
CA LEU A 229 13.01 -11.80 -4.31
C LEU A 229 14.28 -12.65 -4.39
N TYR A 230 15.40 -12.16 -3.84
CA TYR A 230 16.65 -12.92 -3.75
C TYR A 230 16.47 -14.24 -2.99
N SER A 231 15.82 -14.18 -1.83
CA SER A 231 15.54 -15.37 -1.00
C SER A 231 14.69 -16.38 -1.76
N GLY A 232 13.65 -15.91 -2.45
CA GLY A 232 12.75 -16.77 -3.22
C GLY A 232 13.44 -17.43 -4.42
N ILE A 233 14.19 -16.66 -5.22
CA ILE A 233 14.93 -17.22 -6.37
C ILE A 233 15.91 -18.27 -5.87
N LYS A 234 16.67 -17.98 -4.81
CA LYS A 234 17.63 -18.93 -4.23
C LYS A 234 16.97 -20.23 -3.76
N GLN A 235 15.81 -20.14 -3.09
CA GLN A 235 15.10 -21.30 -2.57
C GLN A 235 14.50 -22.17 -3.66
N ILE A 236 13.93 -21.56 -4.70
CA ILE A 236 13.23 -22.31 -5.74
C ILE A 236 14.21 -22.86 -6.79
N SER A 237 15.26 -22.11 -7.14
CA SER A 237 16.22 -22.56 -8.16
C SER A 237 17.32 -23.48 -7.65
N GLU A 238 17.54 -23.54 -6.33
CA GLU A 238 18.67 -24.25 -5.70
C GLU A 238 20.04 -23.93 -6.35
N GLU A 239 20.20 -22.72 -6.87
CA GLU A 239 21.41 -22.28 -7.60
C GLU A 239 22.47 -21.63 -6.71
N ASN A 240 23.68 -21.50 -7.26
CA ASN A 240 24.76 -20.77 -6.59
C ASN A 240 24.35 -19.31 -6.35
N ARG A 241 24.71 -18.79 -5.16
CA ARG A 241 24.53 -17.40 -4.74
C ARG A 241 25.03 -16.41 -5.78
N ASP A 242 26.11 -16.69 -6.50
CA ASP A 242 26.68 -15.77 -7.51
C ASP A 242 25.71 -15.54 -8.68
N LYS A 243 25.08 -16.60 -9.20
CA LYS A 243 24.09 -16.48 -10.28
C LYS A 243 22.84 -15.76 -9.81
N VAL A 244 22.35 -16.08 -8.61
CA VAL A 244 21.17 -15.43 -8.02
C VAL A 244 21.44 -13.94 -7.78
N PHE A 245 22.64 -13.60 -7.29
CA PHE A 245 23.07 -12.22 -7.09
C PHE A 245 23.12 -11.44 -8.41
N MET A 246 23.64 -12.05 -9.48
CA MET A 246 23.66 -11.45 -10.82
C MET A 246 22.23 -11.14 -11.31
N ILE A 247 21.29 -12.08 -11.14
CA ILE A 247 19.88 -11.89 -11.52
C ILE A 247 19.25 -10.73 -10.76
N ILE A 248 19.44 -10.67 -9.45
CA ILE A 248 18.89 -9.62 -8.60
C ILE A 248 19.51 -8.26 -8.93
N THR A 249 20.80 -8.21 -9.25
CA THR A 249 21.46 -6.97 -9.67
C THR A 249 20.86 -6.43 -10.96
N ILE A 250 20.65 -7.29 -11.97
CA ILE A 250 20.02 -6.90 -13.24
C ILE A 250 18.57 -6.42 -13.00
N LEU A 251 17.79 -7.17 -12.21
CA LEU A 251 16.43 -6.79 -11.84
C LEU A 251 16.39 -5.44 -11.11
N PHE A 252 17.30 -5.21 -10.16
CA PHE A 252 17.36 -3.97 -9.41
C PHE A 252 17.63 -2.78 -10.32
N VAL A 253 18.59 -2.89 -11.25
CA VAL A 253 18.92 -1.82 -12.20
C VAL A 253 17.74 -1.53 -13.13
N LEU A 254 17.13 -2.57 -13.72
CA LEU A 254 16.02 -2.40 -14.65
C LEU A 254 14.76 -1.83 -13.99
N CYS A 255 14.37 -2.36 -12.82
CA CYS A 255 13.23 -1.84 -12.08
C CYS A 255 13.47 -0.40 -11.60
N SER A 256 14.69 -0.07 -11.18
CA SER A 256 15.03 1.30 -10.75
C SER A 256 15.05 2.29 -11.93
N ALA A 257 15.51 1.87 -13.11
CA ALA A 257 15.45 2.71 -14.31
C ALA A 257 14.01 3.00 -14.76
N LEU A 258 13.11 2.02 -14.61
CA LEU A 258 11.70 2.25 -14.92
C LEU A 258 11.01 3.12 -13.86
N LEU A 259 11.33 2.91 -12.58
CA LEU A 259 10.86 3.77 -11.50
C LEU A 259 11.28 5.23 -11.71
N SER A 260 12.52 5.48 -12.15
CA SER A 260 12.99 6.84 -12.40
C SER A 260 12.24 7.52 -13.55
N ILE A 261 11.96 6.81 -14.65
CA ILE A 261 11.15 7.33 -15.76
C ILE A 261 9.75 7.72 -15.30
N VAL A 262 9.12 6.89 -14.44
CA VAL A 262 7.79 7.17 -13.88
C VAL A 262 7.83 8.40 -12.97
N ILE A 263 8.82 8.50 -12.09
CA ILE A 263 8.99 9.65 -11.18
C ILE A 263 9.20 10.94 -11.97
N VAL A 264 10.04 10.94 -13.01
CA VAL A 264 10.29 12.12 -13.84
C VAL A 264 8.99 12.61 -14.48
N LYS A 265 8.22 11.71 -15.11
CA LYS A 265 6.93 12.08 -15.72
C LYS A 265 5.93 12.65 -14.70
N TYR A 266 5.91 12.10 -13.49
CA TYR A 266 5.04 12.58 -12.42
C TYR A 266 5.45 13.97 -11.92
N ILE A 267 6.75 14.22 -11.75
CA ILE A 267 7.30 15.52 -11.38
C ILE A 267 7.01 16.56 -12.47
N GLU A 268 7.24 16.22 -13.74
CA GLU A 268 6.94 17.10 -14.88
C GLU A 268 5.46 17.51 -14.90
N SER A 269 4.56 16.53 -14.77
CA SER A 269 3.11 16.79 -14.72
C SER A 269 2.72 17.69 -13.54
N SER A 270 3.31 17.44 -12.36
CA SER A 270 3.06 18.22 -11.14
C SER A 270 3.60 19.65 -11.24
N LEU A 271 4.80 19.83 -11.82
CA LEU A 271 5.39 21.15 -12.07
C LEU A 271 4.54 21.97 -13.04
N ILE A 272 4.08 21.36 -14.14
CA ILE A 272 3.20 22.03 -15.11
C ILE A 272 1.89 22.47 -14.44
N SER A 273 1.28 21.60 -13.63
CA SER A 273 0.07 21.93 -12.87
C SER A 273 0.29 23.08 -11.88
N THR A 274 1.39 23.04 -11.12
CA THR A 274 1.76 24.09 -10.14
C THR A 274 2.03 25.42 -10.84
N MET A 275 2.72 25.39 -11.97
CA MET A 275 3.04 26.57 -12.77
C MET A 275 1.78 27.20 -13.38
N ASN A 276 0.80 26.39 -13.79
CA ASN A 276 -0.50 26.87 -14.25
C ASN A 276 -1.30 27.53 -13.12
N ILE A 277 -1.26 26.97 -11.90
CA ILE A 277 -1.88 27.59 -10.71
C ILE A 277 -1.21 28.94 -10.41
N PHE A 278 0.13 28.98 -10.37
CA PHE A 278 0.87 30.21 -10.11
C PHE A 278 0.58 31.29 -11.17
N ASN A 279 0.51 30.92 -12.45
CA ASN A 279 0.14 31.83 -13.54
C ASN A 279 -1.31 32.33 -13.41
N SER A 280 -2.23 31.50 -12.91
CA SER A 280 -3.62 31.94 -12.64
C SER A 280 -3.72 32.97 -11.51
N PHE A 281 -2.85 32.90 -10.50
CA PHE A 281 -2.74 33.92 -9.45
C PHE A 281 -2.12 35.23 -9.97
N LYS A 282 -1.19 35.14 -10.91
CA LYS A 282 -0.58 36.33 -11.54
C LYS A 282 -1.58 37.14 -12.36
N GLY A 283 -2.70 36.54 -12.80
CA GLY A 283 -3.80 37.25 -13.47
C GLY A 283 -4.78 37.97 -12.52
N LEU A 284 -4.61 37.81 -11.21
CA LEU A 284 -5.45 38.42 -10.16
C LEU A 284 -4.79 39.62 -9.46
N ILE A 285 -3.52 39.91 -9.77
CA ILE A 285 -2.76 41.09 -9.31
C ILE A 285 -2.58 42.03 -10.51
#